data_AF-A0A5C2HED6-F1
#
_entry.id   AF-A0A5C2HED6-F1
#
_cell.length_a   1.000
_cell.length_b   1.000
_cell.length_c   1.000
_cell.angle_alpha   90.00
_cell.angle_beta   90.00
_cell.angle_gamma   90.00
#
_symmetry.space_group_name_H-M   'P 1'
#
loop_
_entity.id
_entity.type
_entity.pdbx_description
1 polymer ?
#
loop_
_entity_poly.entity_id
_entity_poly.type
_entity_poly.pdbx_seq_one_letter_code
_entity_poly.pdbx_strand_id
1 'polypeptide(L)'
;MDWTLVKFGQYRNIEGKKRNKTLPEILFHDADWFFWAYEQGALVRNGIPKDEVELMYYRARRIKPMKGCYVNHFLYYDDTSWGFSFISIEEAKKYHSDLIGGGTFDKDYNNWDSTYRTILQFIDLSFPRQQKEYDKKGCKEFANDLKDFLGIKRISRKSAEKFFSNEDNFI
;
A
#
# COMPACT_ATOMS: atom_id res chain seq x y z
N MET A 1 -7.43 -2.42 20.18
CA MET A 1 -7.00 -3.72 19.62
C MET A 1 -5.52 -3.87 19.92
N ASP A 2 -5.14 -4.98 20.52
CA ASP A 2 -3.73 -5.31 20.73
C ASP A 2 -3.24 -6.11 19.52
N TRP A 3 -2.27 -5.57 18.79
CA TRP A 3 -1.80 -6.15 17.54
C TRP A 3 -0.84 -7.31 17.77
N THR A 4 -1.02 -8.40 17.04
CA THR A 4 -0.16 -9.59 17.17
C THR A 4 1.24 -9.29 16.65
N LEU A 5 2.25 -9.75 17.39
CA LEU A 5 3.64 -9.68 16.94
C LEU A 5 3.93 -10.80 15.94
N VAL A 6 4.42 -10.43 14.77
CA VAL A 6 4.95 -11.36 13.76
C VAL A 6 6.31 -11.87 14.24
N LYS A 7 6.40 -13.19 14.46
CA LYS A 7 7.58 -13.88 15.01
C LYS A 7 8.23 -14.87 14.02
N PHE A 8 7.92 -14.75 12.73
CA PHE A 8 8.41 -15.66 11.68
C PHE A 8 8.98 -14.89 10.47
N GLY A 9 9.58 -15.63 9.54
CA GLY A 9 10.23 -15.06 8.35
C GLY A 9 11.31 -14.04 8.72
N GLN A 10 11.42 -12.97 7.94
CA GLN A 10 12.41 -11.90 8.17
C GLN A 10 12.14 -11.02 9.40
N TYR A 11 10.95 -11.15 10.01
CA TYR A 11 10.55 -10.41 11.21
C TYR A 11 10.70 -11.19 12.51
N ARG A 12 11.20 -12.42 12.44
CA ARG A 12 11.60 -13.18 13.62
C ARG A 12 12.73 -12.46 14.33
N ASN A 13 12.56 -12.20 15.63
CA ASN A 13 13.66 -11.82 16.50
C ASN A 13 14.64 -13.00 16.63
N ILE A 14 15.86 -12.81 16.12
CA ILE A 14 17.00 -13.67 16.39
C ILE A 14 17.86 -12.90 17.38
N GLU A 15 17.97 -13.42 18.60
CA GLU A 15 18.76 -12.93 19.74
C GLU A 15 19.42 -11.55 19.53
N GLY A 16 18.66 -10.50 19.84
CA GLY A 16 19.17 -9.13 19.92
C GLY A 16 19.35 -8.38 18.58
N LYS A 17 19.08 -9.00 17.42
CA LYS A 17 19.33 -8.36 16.11
C LYS A 17 18.13 -7.61 15.52
N LYS A 18 16.88 -8.02 15.81
CA LYS A 18 15.66 -7.35 15.30
C LYS A 18 14.49 -7.44 16.28
N ARG A 19 13.70 -6.36 16.40
CA ARG A 19 12.43 -6.37 17.13
C ARG A 19 11.34 -6.97 16.25
N ASN A 20 10.54 -7.90 16.80
CA ASN A 20 9.31 -8.39 16.17
C ASN A 20 8.40 -7.19 15.82
N LYS A 21 7.75 -7.21 14.67
CA LYS A 21 6.84 -6.14 14.20
C LYS A 21 5.39 -6.59 14.20
N THR A 22 4.46 -5.65 14.23
CA THR A 22 3.03 -5.91 14.01
C THR A 22 2.68 -5.77 12.52
N LEU A 23 1.53 -6.27 12.08
CA LEU A 23 1.10 -6.12 10.67
C LEU A 23 1.00 -4.65 10.23
N PRO A 24 0.45 -3.72 11.03
CA PRO A 24 0.52 -2.28 10.73
C PRO A 24 1.94 -1.77 10.48
N GLU A 25 2.90 -2.14 11.33
CA GLU A 25 4.31 -1.74 11.12
C GLU A 25 4.85 -2.28 9.80
N ILE A 26 4.58 -3.55 9.51
CA ILE A 26 5.10 -4.22 8.32
C ILE A 26 4.58 -3.54 7.06
N LEU A 27 3.30 -3.20 6.95
CA LEU A 27 2.75 -2.53 5.75
C LEU A 27 3.45 -1.20 5.42
N PHE A 28 3.87 -0.43 6.44
CA PHE A 28 4.63 0.80 6.22
C PHE A 28 6.10 0.57 5.86
N HIS A 29 6.65 -0.62 6.13
CA HIS A 29 8.05 -0.93 5.90
C HIS A 29 8.29 -1.81 4.68
N ASP A 30 7.37 -2.73 4.39
CA ASP A 30 7.50 -3.81 3.42
C ASP A 30 6.09 -4.37 3.10
N ALA A 31 5.32 -3.60 2.34
CA ALA A 31 4.00 -4.02 1.90
C ALA A 31 4.06 -5.28 1.02
N ASP A 32 5.10 -5.42 0.19
CA ASP A 32 5.33 -6.62 -0.64
C ASP A 32 5.35 -7.90 0.20
N TRP A 33 6.16 -7.92 1.26
CA TRP A 33 6.23 -9.08 2.15
C TRP A 33 4.88 -9.40 2.80
N PHE A 34 4.11 -8.37 3.20
CA PHE A 34 2.78 -8.58 3.79
C PHE A 34 1.84 -9.27 2.81
N PHE A 35 1.73 -8.75 1.58
CA PHE A 35 0.82 -9.31 0.58
C PHE A 35 1.25 -10.71 0.13
N TRP A 36 2.55 -10.94 -0.06
CA TRP A 36 3.08 -12.29 -0.27
C TRP A 36 2.69 -13.22 0.89
N ALA A 37 2.92 -12.81 2.14
CA ALA A 37 2.63 -13.66 3.30
C ALA A 37 1.13 -13.95 3.47
N TYR A 38 0.26 -13.01 3.06
CA TYR A 38 -1.18 -13.20 2.97
C TYR A 38 -1.54 -14.25 1.91
N GLU A 39 -1.07 -14.07 0.66
CA GLU A 39 -1.35 -14.97 -0.47
C GLU A 39 -0.88 -16.41 -0.19
N GLN A 40 0.26 -16.57 0.47
CA GLN A 40 0.82 -17.88 0.82
C GLN A 40 0.14 -18.53 2.05
N GLY A 41 -0.86 -17.87 2.66
CA GLY A 41 -1.50 -18.30 3.91
C GLY A 41 -0.52 -18.33 5.10
N ALA A 42 0.65 -17.70 4.96
CA ALA A 42 1.74 -17.80 5.93
C ALA A 42 1.40 -17.08 7.23
N LEU A 43 0.65 -15.97 7.18
CA LEU A 43 0.25 -15.20 8.37
C LEU A 43 -0.57 -16.06 9.35
N VAL A 44 -1.66 -16.66 8.87
CA VAL A 44 -2.54 -17.50 9.69
C VAL A 44 -1.85 -18.79 10.12
N ARG A 45 -1.15 -19.47 9.19
CA ARG A 45 -0.40 -20.70 9.50
C ARG A 45 0.66 -20.50 10.60
N ASN A 46 1.20 -19.30 10.73
CA ASN A 46 2.19 -18.95 11.74
C ASN A 46 1.59 -18.18 12.95
N GLY A 47 0.29 -18.30 13.18
CA GLY A 47 -0.35 -17.91 14.44
C GLY A 47 -0.82 -16.47 14.53
N ILE A 48 -0.93 -15.73 13.43
CA ILE A 48 -1.65 -14.45 13.43
C ILE A 48 -3.15 -14.73 13.32
N PRO A 49 -4.00 -14.12 14.16
CA PRO A 49 -5.45 -14.29 14.09
C PRO A 49 -6.00 -13.96 12.70
N LYS A 50 -6.89 -14.80 12.17
CA LYS A 50 -7.40 -14.66 10.79
C LYS A 50 -8.14 -13.32 10.60
N ASP A 51 -8.96 -12.95 11.57
CA ASP A 51 -9.66 -11.66 11.63
C ASP A 51 -8.70 -10.46 11.58
N GLU A 52 -7.56 -10.52 12.28
CA GLU A 52 -6.51 -9.50 12.17
C GLU A 52 -5.92 -9.44 10.76
N VAL A 53 -5.63 -10.60 10.15
CA VAL A 53 -5.08 -10.69 8.80
C VAL A 53 -6.03 -10.13 7.75
N GLU A 54 -7.30 -10.53 7.77
CA GLU A 54 -8.34 -10.06 6.84
C GLU A 54 -8.61 -8.56 6.99
N LEU A 55 -8.66 -8.06 8.24
CA LEU A 55 -8.84 -6.64 8.52
C LEU A 55 -7.70 -5.82 7.91
N MET A 56 -6.46 -6.27 8.08
CA MET A 56 -5.29 -5.59 7.55
C MET A 56 -5.22 -5.65 6.03
N TYR A 57 -5.56 -6.80 5.45
CA TYR A 57 -5.63 -6.95 4.00
C TYR A 57 -6.67 -6.02 3.38
N TYR A 58 -7.87 -5.95 3.96
CA TYR A 58 -8.92 -5.03 3.52
C TYR A 58 -8.46 -3.56 3.61
N ARG A 59 -7.94 -3.16 4.78
CA ARG A 59 -7.53 -1.77 5.05
C ARG A 59 -6.37 -1.31 4.18
N ALA A 60 -5.37 -2.17 3.94
CA ALA A 60 -4.21 -1.83 3.13
C ALA A 60 -4.54 -1.53 1.65
N ARG A 61 -5.70 -1.98 1.18
CA ARG A 61 -6.16 -1.85 -0.21
C ARG A 61 -7.19 -0.75 -0.42
N ARG A 62 -7.60 -0.05 0.64
CA ARG A 62 -8.70 0.92 0.60
C ARG A 62 -8.41 2.15 1.45
N ILE A 63 -7.16 2.59 1.44
CA ILE A 63 -6.76 3.78 2.19
C ILE A 63 -7.41 5.00 1.53
N LYS A 64 -8.08 5.81 2.35
CA LYS A 64 -8.79 7.01 1.91
C LYS A 64 -7.80 8.03 1.35
N PRO A 65 -8.06 8.62 0.16
CA PRO A 65 -7.18 9.61 -0.43
C PRO A 65 -7.37 10.99 0.22
N MET A 66 -6.60 11.97 -0.24
CA MET A 66 -6.84 13.39 0.07
C MET A 66 -8.29 13.77 -0.25
N LYS A 67 -8.92 14.55 0.64
CA LYS A 67 -10.33 14.97 0.49
C LYS A 67 -10.52 15.69 -0.85
N GLY A 68 -11.50 15.23 -1.63
CA GLY A 68 -11.82 15.80 -2.93
C GLY A 68 -10.97 15.26 -4.09
N CYS A 69 -10.14 14.25 -3.84
CA CYS A 69 -9.24 13.67 -4.82
C CYS A 69 -9.48 12.17 -5.04
N TYR A 70 -9.15 11.72 -6.25
CA TYR A 70 -8.79 10.34 -6.55
C TYR A 70 -7.25 10.20 -6.59
N VAL A 71 -6.78 9.00 -6.90
CA VAL A 71 -5.36 8.64 -6.84
C VAL A 71 -4.88 8.15 -8.20
N ASN A 72 -3.95 8.89 -8.81
CA ASN A 72 -3.17 8.39 -9.95
C ASN A 72 -2.16 7.38 -9.43
N HIS A 73 -2.22 6.15 -9.93
CA HIS A 73 -1.20 5.13 -9.68
C HIS A 73 -0.32 5.02 -10.92
N PHE A 74 0.99 5.20 -10.77
CA PHE A 74 1.93 5.26 -11.88
C PHE A 74 2.80 4.00 -11.98
N LEU A 75 3.03 3.55 -13.21
CA LEU A 75 3.92 2.46 -13.57
C LEU A 75 4.96 2.94 -14.58
N TYR A 76 6.15 2.35 -14.54
CA TYR A 76 7.11 2.37 -15.63
C TYR A 76 6.71 1.40 -16.74
N TYR A 77 7.38 1.46 -17.89
CA TYR A 77 7.11 0.60 -19.04
C TYR A 77 7.33 -0.90 -18.80
N ASP A 78 8.11 -1.25 -17.78
CA ASP A 78 8.37 -2.64 -17.37
C ASP A 78 7.41 -3.12 -16.28
N ASP A 79 6.29 -2.39 -16.12
CA ASP A 79 5.22 -2.58 -15.15
C ASP A 79 5.65 -2.41 -13.68
N THR A 80 6.88 -1.95 -13.41
CA THR A 80 7.27 -1.58 -12.05
C THR A 80 6.60 -0.28 -11.64
N SER A 81 6.13 -0.23 -10.40
CA SER A 81 5.41 0.90 -9.87
C SER A 81 6.35 2.04 -9.52
N TRP A 82 5.97 3.25 -9.92
CA TRP A 82 6.74 4.46 -9.64
C TRP A 82 6.24 5.18 -8.39
N GLY A 83 4.94 5.11 -8.11
CA GLY A 83 4.35 5.84 -6.98
C GLY A 83 2.90 6.21 -7.25
N PHE A 84 2.38 7.10 -6.43
CA PHE A 84 1.06 7.67 -6.63
C PHE A 84 1.01 9.17 -6.41
N SER A 85 0.03 9.82 -7.02
CA SER A 85 -0.30 11.23 -6.76
C SER A 85 -1.80 11.43 -6.67
N PHE A 86 -2.22 12.64 -6.30
CA PHE A 86 -3.63 13.00 -6.20
C PHE A 86 -4.08 13.77 -7.44
N ILE A 87 -5.29 13.47 -7.89
CA ILE A 87 -6.00 14.21 -8.94
C ILE A 87 -7.37 14.60 -8.42
N SER A 88 -7.81 15.83 -8.70
CA SER A 88 -9.13 16.27 -8.26
C SER A 88 -10.23 15.41 -8.89
N ILE A 89 -11.31 15.15 -8.15
CA ILE A 89 -12.43 14.34 -8.66
C ILE A 89 -13.06 14.99 -9.90
N GLU A 90 -13.14 16.33 -9.93
CA GLU A 90 -13.66 17.08 -11.06
C GLU A 90 -12.82 16.87 -12.32
N GLU A 91 -11.50 17.02 -12.21
CA GLU A 91 -10.57 16.82 -13.32
C GLU A 91 -10.57 15.38 -13.82
N ALA A 92 -10.50 14.41 -12.90
CA ALA A 92 -10.53 12.98 -13.25
C ALA A 92 -11.80 12.64 -14.04
N LYS A 93 -12.97 13.11 -13.59
CA LYS A 93 -14.25 12.85 -14.29
C LYS A 93 -14.35 13.60 -15.62
N LYS A 94 -13.78 14.80 -15.72
CA LYS A 94 -13.89 15.63 -16.91
C LYS A 94 -12.98 15.16 -18.04
N TYR A 95 -11.76 14.73 -17.71
CA TYR A 95 -10.72 14.48 -18.71
C TYR A 95 -10.20 13.04 -18.74
N HIS A 96 -10.46 12.23 -17.71
CA HIS A 96 -9.87 10.89 -17.55
C HIS A 96 -10.89 9.85 -17.08
N SER A 97 -12.16 10.02 -17.46
CA SER A 97 -13.26 9.18 -16.97
C SER A 97 -13.10 7.69 -17.30
N ASP A 98 -12.43 7.39 -18.41
CA ASP A 98 -12.05 6.06 -18.89
C ASP A 98 -10.96 5.39 -18.03
N LEU A 99 -10.12 6.16 -17.34
CA LEU A 99 -9.05 5.64 -16.47
C LEU A 99 -9.52 5.38 -15.03
N ILE A 100 -10.73 5.80 -14.67
CA ILE A 100 -11.29 5.62 -13.33
C ILE A 100 -11.71 4.16 -13.14
N GLY A 101 -11.14 3.51 -12.13
CA GLY A 101 -11.55 2.17 -11.68
C GLY A 101 -10.48 1.09 -11.83
N GLY A 102 -9.28 1.41 -12.31
CA GLY A 102 -8.17 0.45 -12.34
C GLY A 102 -8.12 -0.46 -13.57
N GLY A 103 -9.09 -0.34 -14.49
CA GLY A 103 -9.24 -1.26 -15.63
C GLY A 103 -8.57 -0.78 -16.92
N THR A 104 -8.01 0.43 -16.95
CA THR A 104 -7.40 1.01 -18.16
C THR A 104 -6.18 1.82 -17.79
N PHE A 105 -5.16 1.72 -18.63
CA PHE A 105 -3.87 2.40 -18.46
C PHE A 105 -3.64 3.34 -19.64
N ASP A 106 -3.27 4.58 -19.34
CA ASP A 106 -2.88 5.56 -20.36
C ASP A 106 -1.44 6.03 -20.13
N LYS A 107 -0.77 6.45 -21.20
CA LYS A 107 0.54 7.08 -21.12
C LYS A 107 0.42 8.42 -20.42
N ASP A 108 1.28 8.66 -19.44
CA ASP A 108 1.37 9.98 -18.81
C ASP A 108 2.20 10.93 -19.68
N TYR A 109 1.55 11.55 -20.69
CA TYR A 109 2.19 12.48 -21.62
C TYR A 109 2.78 13.74 -20.94
N ASN A 110 2.44 14.01 -19.68
CA ASN A 110 3.02 15.13 -18.93
C ASN A 110 4.46 14.86 -18.47
N ASN A 111 4.85 13.60 -18.31
CA ASN A 111 6.18 13.24 -17.81
C ASN A 111 7.18 12.85 -18.91
N TRP A 112 6.81 12.92 -20.20
CA TRP A 112 7.67 12.71 -21.39
C TRP A 112 8.44 11.38 -21.45
N ASP A 113 8.34 10.55 -20.42
CA ASP A 113 8.95 9.24 -20.28
C ASP A 113 7.88 8.18 -20.04
N SER A 114 7.95 7.12 -20.87
CA SER A 114 7.55 5.71 -20.70
C SER A 114 6.78 5.27 -19.44
N THR A 115 5.77 6.03 -19.01
CA THR A 115 5.01 5.78 -17.79
C THR A 115 3.54 5.64 -18.12
N TYR A 116 2.91 4.68 -17.46
CA TYR A 116 1.48 4.42 -17.57
C TYR A 116 0.81 4.79 -16.26
N ARG A 117 -0.47 5.17 -16.32
CA ARG A 117 -1.25 5.45 -15.12
C ARG A 117 -2.67 4.92 -15.21
N THR A 118 -3.22 4.61 -14.04
CA THR A 118 -4.65 4.37 -13.82
C THR A 118 -5.13 5.19 -12.64
N ILE A 119 -6.44 5.47 -12.57
CA ILE A 119 -7.04 6.25 -11.48
C ILE A 119 -7.85 5.32 -10.58
N LEU A 120 -7.52 5.31 -9.28
CA LEU A 120 -8.29 4.63 -8.24
C LEU A 120 -8.92 5.64 -7.28
N GLN A 121 -10.04 5.24 -6.65
CA GLN A 121 -10.72 6.08 -5.65
C GLN A 121 -10.06 6.00 -4.25
N PHE A 122 -9.06 5.14 -4.11
CA PHE A 122 -8.35 4.84 -2.88
C PHE A 122 -6.88 4.59 -3.20
N ILE A 123 -6.03 4.69 -2.18
CA ILE A 123 -4.64 4.22 -2.25
C ILE A 123 -4.67 2.71 -1.98
N ASP A 124 -4.13 1.92 -2.92
CA ASP A 124 -3.98 0.47 -2.79
C ASP A 124 -2.50 0.10 -2.67
N LEU A 125 -2.05 -0.26 -1.46
CA LEU A 125 -0.65 -0.66 -1.24
C LEU A 125 -0.28 -1.99 -1.91
N SER A 126 -1.26 -2.80 -2.32
CA SER A 126 -1.00 -4.02 -3.09
C SER A 126 -0.84 -3.77 -4.58
N PHE A 127 -1.14 -2.56 -5.05
CA PHE A 127 -1.14 -2.23 -6.48
C PHE A 127 0.17 -2.62 -7.19
N PRO A 128 1.38 -2.31 -6.68
CA PRO A 128 2.61 -2.70 -7.37
C PRO A 128 2.72 -4.22 -7.59
N ARG A 129 2.34 -5.00 -6.57
CA ARG A 129 2.36 -6.47 -6.62
C ARG A 129 1.34 -7.05 -7.58
N GLN A 130 0.19 -6.38 -7.74
CA GLN A 130 -0.83 -6.79 -8.72
C GLN A 130 -0.34 -6.65 -10.17
N GLN A 131 0.55 -5.69 -10.43
CA GLN A 131 1.11 -5.48 -11.78
C GLN A 131 2.32 -6.37 -12.04
N LYS A 132 3.18 -6.55 -11.03
CA LYS A 132 4.39 -7.37 -11.13
C LYS A 132 4.61 -8.14 -9.84
N GLU A 133 4.64 -9.48 -9.92
CA GLU A 133 4.72 -10.38 -8.76
C GLU A 133 5.86 -10.06 -7.79
N TYR A 134 6.95 -9.49 -8.31
CA TYR A 134 8.09 -9.05 -7.52
C TYR A 134 8.50 -7.62 -7.89
N ASP A 135 7.88 -6.64 -7.23
CA ASP A 135 8.25 -5.23 -7.31
C ASP A 135 8.49 -4.62 -5.93
N LYS A 136 9.59 -5.04 -5.29
CA LYS A 136 10.00 -4.52 -3.99
C LYS A 136 10.30 -3.03 -4.00
N LYS A 137 10.80 -2.50 -5.11
CA LYS A 137 11.13 -1.08 -5.22
C LYS A 137 9.83 -0.29 -5.29
N GLY A 138 8.89 -0.65 -6.16
CA GLY A 138 7.61 0.05 -6.28
C GLY A 138 6.75 -0.05 -5.03
N CYS A 139 6.72 -1.20 -4.35
CA CYS A 139 6.08 -1.33 -3.04
C CYS A 139 6.69 -0.38 -1.99
N LYS A 140 8.01 -0.20 -2.04
CA LYS A 140 8.72 0.72 -1.14
C LYS A 140 8.40 2.17 -1.47
N GLU A 141 8.35 2.55 -2.75
CA GLU A 141 7.98 3.92 -3.15
C GLU A 141 6.54 4.25 -2.73
N PHE A 142 5.58 3.34 -2.95
CA PHE A 142 4.21 3.50 -2.46
C PHE A 142 4.13 3.72 -0.94
N ALA A 143 4.90 2.95 -0.18
CA ALA A 143 4.96 3.11 1.26
C ALA A 143 5.65 4.42 1.68
N ASN A 144 6.49 5.03 0.83
CA ASN A 144 7.10 6.34 1.06
C ASN A 144 6.12 7.46 0.70
N ASP A 145 5.43 7.37 -0.44
CA ASP A 145 4.39 8.33 -0.84
C ASP A 145 3.28 8.40 0.21
N LEU A 146 2.87 7.25 0.77
CA LEU A 146 1.92 7.22 1.88
C LEU A 146 2.47 7.93 3.13
N LYS A 147 3.75 7.74 3.46
CA LYS A 147 4.38 8.44 4.59
C LYS A 147 4.42 9.94 4.37
N ASP A 148 4.76 10.37 3.15
CA ASP A 148 4.84 11.77 2.79
C ASP A 148 3.46 12.43 2.82
N PHE A 149 2.45 11.76 2.28
CA PHE A 149 1.04 12.18 2.40
C PHE A 149 0.61 12.34 3.86
N LEU A 150 0.99 11.40 4.73
CA LEU A 150 0.66 11.47 6.16
C LEU A 150 1.56 12.46 6.94
N GLY A 151 2.59 13.04 6.31
CA GLY A 151 3.57 13.91 6.97
C GLY A 151 4.47 13.17 7.97
N ILE A 152 4.68 11.87 7.80
CA ILE A 152 5.39 11.00 8.74
C ILE A 152 6.77 10.58 8.19
N LYS A 153 7.84 11.23 8.63
CA LYS A 153 9.21 10.85 8.22
C LYS A 153 9.66 9.47 8.74
N ARG A 154 9.21 9.08 9.95
CA ARG A 154 9.59 7.81 10.58
C ARG A 154 8.39 7.15 11.22
N ILE A 155 8.07 5.95 10.75
CA ILE A 155 6.99 5.15 11.33
C ILE A 155 7.47 4.46 12.61
N SER A 156 6.76 4.77 13.69
CA SER A 156 6.81 4.02 14.95
C SER A 156 5.70 2.96 14.98
N ARG A 157 5.83 1.96 15.87
CA ARG A 157 4.74 1.02 16.16
C ARG A 157 3.43 1.74 16.46
N LYS A 158 3.46 2.65 17.44
CA LYS A 158 2.26 3.37 17.90
C LYS A 158 1.59 4.15 16.77
N SER A 159 2.35 4.80 15.90
CA SER A 159 1.78 5.55 14.77
C SER A 159 1.18 4.62 13.70
N ALA A 160 1.84 3.52 13.38
CA ALA A 160 1.32 2.54 12.43
C ALA A 160 0.01 1.91 12.94
N GLU A 161 0.02 1.45 14.20
CA GLU A 161 -1.14 0.86 14.85
C GLU A 161 -2.28 1.87 14.97
N LYS A 162 -2.00 3.12 15.35
CA LYS A 162 -3.02 4.18 15.40
C LYS A 162 -3.65 4.42 14.02
N PHE A 163 -2.84 4.47 12.97
CA PHE A 163 -3.34 4.65 11.60
C PHE A 163 -4.26 3.50 11.19
N PHE A 164 -3.79 2.26 11.35
CA PHE A 164 -4.56 1.07 10.95
C PHE A 164 -5.69 0.69 11.89
N SER A 165 -5.79 1.29 13.07
CA SER A 165 -6.94 1.10 13.97
C SER A 165 -8.08 2.09 13.73
N ASN A 166 -7.83 3.20 13.01
CA ASN A 166 -8.83 4.23 12.77
C ASN A 166 -9.60 3.94 11.47
N GLU A 167 -10.87 3.60 11.58
CA GLU A 167 -11.72 3.26 10.44
C GLU A 167 -11.92 4.44 9.45
N ASP A 168 -11.88 5.68 9.94
CA ASP A 168 -12.03 6.90 9.11
C ASP A 168 -10.92 7.07 8.06
N ASN A 169 -9.81 6.33 8.20
CA ASN A 169 -8.70 6.32 7.25
C ASN A 169 -8.96 5.42 6.03
N PHE A 170 -10.09 4.71 5.98
CA PHE A 170 -10.39 3.72 4.95
C PHE A 170 -11.77 3.95 4.30
N ILE A 171 -12.01 3.33 3.14
CA ILE A 171 -13.29 3.38 2.40
C ILE A 171 -13.84 2.02 1.98
#